data_AF-A0A0F5J085-F1
#
_entry.id   AF-A0A0F5J085-F1
#
_cell.length_a   1.000
_cell.length_b   1.000
_cell.length_c   1.000
_cell.angle_alpha   90.00
_cell.angle_beta   90.00
_cell.angle_gamma   90.00
#
_symmetry.space_group_name_H-M   'P 1'
#
loop_
_entity.id
_entity.type
_entity.pdbx_description
1 polymer ?
#
loop_
_entity_poly.entity_id
_entity_poly.type
_entity_poly.pdbx_seq_one_letter_code
_entity_poly.pdbx_strand_id
1 'polypeptide(L)'
;MFRFDFRDKSKIPEIRATDNADYLQRLCPVLKQEKIHPSGIVRLRDAAFCCERGIAPLSVSAAHSALTENEDYNRLAYRFGMDGHVIRNGLAAFPTCTAVEFGKTVWLFSKDQAGDKALNKFMQERTANFFKKKVQSEELRIYEVAPLDAVFRFSLKDYQKASPDLLKYGICTVRQEMTSTLRNFNRLMNRLSERLPLTGEQEQVVSVLNSRPDKAEYQAVAKTGPFKKKEQSIKL
;
A
#
# COMPACT_ATOMS: atom_id res chain seq x y z
N MET A 1 11.06 -9.13 -10.09
CA MET A 1 10.97 -10.51 -10.62
C MET A 1 9.57 -11.03 -10.39
N PHE A 2 8.97 -11.63 -11.42
CA PHE A 2 7.64 -12.27 -11.34
C PHE A 2 7.80 -13.75 -11.62
N ARG A 3 7.15 -14.59 -10.80
CA ARG A 3 7.00 -16.01 -11.10
C ARG A 3 5.59 -16.24 -11.64
N PHE A 4 5.52 -16.88 -12.81
CA PHE A 4 4.28 -17.36 -13.40
C PHE A 4 4.35 -18.87 -13.52
N ASP A 5 3.34 -19.57 -13.02
CA ASP A 5 3.26 -21.02 -13.14
C ASP A 5 2.34 -21.38 -14.31
N PHE A 6 2.96 -21.82 -15.41
CA PHE A 6 2.24 -22.29 -16.59
C PHE A 6 1.96 -23.79 -16.47
N ARG A 7 0.70 -24.19 -16.67
CA ARG A 7 0.35 -25.61 -16.79
C ARG A 7 0.92 -26.21 -18.08
N ASP A 8 0.79 -25.47 -19.17
CA ASP A 8 1.35 -25.81 -20.47
C ASP A 8 2.53 -24.86 -20.77
N LYS A 9 3.75 -25.41 -20.69
CA LYS A 9 4.98 -24.64 -20.91
C LYS A 9 5.17 -24.24 -22.38
N SER A 10 4.49 -24.89 -23.33
CA SER A 10 4.58 -24.53 -24.74
C SER A 10 3.97 -23.16 -25.05
N LYS A 11 3.10 -22.65 -24.16
CA LYS A 11 2.49 -21.32 -24.28
C LYS A 11 3.42 -20.19 -23.84
N ILE A 12 4.54 -20.50 -23.19
CA ILE A 12 5.51 -19.48 -22.78
C ILE A 12 6.18 -18.95 -24.05
N PRO A 13 6.11 -17.63 -24.33
CA PRO A 13 6.81 -17.08 -25.48
C PRO A 13 8.31 -17.36 -25.39
N GLU A 14 8.91 -17.68 -26.53
CA GLU A 14 10.34 -17.93 -26.63
C GLU A 14 11.15 -16.71 -26.22
N ILE A 15 12.23 -16.92 -25.44
CA ILE A 15 13.23 -15.90 -25.17
C ILE A 15 14.28 -16.00 -26.27
N ARG A 16 14.37 -14.95 -27.10
CA ARG A 16 15.31 -14.90 -28.22
C ARG A 16 16.73 -14.63 -27.73
N ALA A 17 17.75 -15.06 -28.45
CA ALA A 17 19.13 -14.80 -28.06
C ALA A 17 19.56 -13.32 -28.21
N THR A 18 18.88 -12.55 -29.06
CA THR A 18 19.32 -11.22 -29.50
C THR A 18 18.57 -10.07 -28.82
N ASP A 19 17.24 -10.02 -29.00
CA ASP A 19 16.39 -8.94 -28.48
C ASP A 19 15.07 -9.49 -27.93
N ASN A 20 14.70 -8.99 -26.76
CA ASN A 20 13.50 -9.35 -26.00
C ASN A 20 12.80 -8.12 -25.41
N ALA A 21 13.04 -6.91 -25.94
CA ALA A 21 12.36 -5.70 -25.48
C ALA A 21 10.81 -5.82 -25.53
N ASP A 22 10.30 -6.59 -26.50
CA ASP A 22 8.88 -6.89 -26.70
C ASP A 22 8.36 -8.08 -25.86
N TYR A 23 9.20 -8.76 -25.07
CA TYR A 23 8.85 -10.02 -24.43
C TYR A 23 7.59 -9.93 -23.57
N LEU A 24 7.44 -8.85 -22.80
CA LEU A 24 6.23 -8.62 -22.00
C LEU A 24 4.99 -8.40 -22.87
N GLN A 25 5.13 -7.82 -24.07
CA GLN A 25 4.02 -7.64 -25.01
C GLN A 25 3.57 -8.98 -25.60
N ARG A 26 4.50 -9.92 -25.80
CA ARG A 26 4.17 -11.31 -26.20
C ARG A 26 3.60 -12.14 -25.05
N LEU A 27 4.08 -11.93 -23.82
CA LEU A 27 3.67 -12.68 -22.63
C LEU A 27 2.27 -12.27 -22.14
N CYS A 28 1.95 -10.98 -22.11
CA CYS A 28 0.69 -10.47 -21.54
C CYS A 28 -0.58 -11.08 -22.16
N PRO A 29 -0.72 -11.23 -23.49
CA PRO A 29 -1.87 -11.90 -24.10
C PRO A 29 -2.06 -13.33 -23.61
N VAL A 30 -0.97 -14.09 -23.49
CA VAL A 30 -1.01 -15.48 -23.00
C VAL A 30 -1.46 -15.52 -21.54
N LEU A 31 -0.90 -14.66 -20.68
CA LEU A 31 -1.31 -14.57 -19.27
C LEU A 31 -2.80 -14.24 -19.14
N LYS A 32 -3.34 -13.34 -19.97
CA LYS A 32 -4.76 -12.99 -19.99
C LYS A 32 -5.63 -14.16 -20.45
N GLN A 33 -5.26 -14.82 -21.55
CA GLN A 33 -6.00 -15.95 -22.12
C GLN A 33 -6.06 -17.13 -21.15
N GLU A 34 -4.93 -17.45 -20.52
CA GLU A 34 -4.81 -18.57 -19.58
C GLU A 34 -5.24 -18.19 -18.15
N LYS A 35 -5.63 -16.93 -17.91
CA LYS A 35 -5.97 -16.37 -16.59
C LYS A 35 -4.87 -16.62 -15.54
N ILE A 36 -3.61 -16.52 -15.96
CA ILE A 36 -2.44 -16.70 -15.11
C ILE A 36 -2.07 -15.37 -14.46
N HIS A 37 -1.95 -15.41 -13.14
CA HIS A 37 -1.41 -14.31 -12.34
C HIS A 37 -0.04 -14.71 -11.78
N PRO A 38 0.78 -13.75 -11.35
CA PRO A 38 2.01 -14.07 -10.64
C PRO A 38 1.71 -14.90 -9.39
N SER A 39 2.40 -16.02 -9.22
CA SER A 39 2.37 -16.80 -7.98
C SER A 39 3.39 -16.31 -6.95
N GLY A 40 4.32 -15.45 -7.36
CA GLY A 40 5.27 -14.78 -6.49
C GLY A 40 5.93 -13.58 -7.15
N ILE A 41 6.25 -12.57 -6.33
CA ILE A 41 6.90 -11.34 -6.78
C ILE A 41 8.00 -10.99 -5.79
N VAL A 42 9.18 -10.68 -6.32
CA VAL A 42 10.35 -10.30 -5.51
C VAL A 42 11.00 -9.08 -6.15
N ARG A 43 11.29 -8.05 -5.34
CA ARG A 43 12.17 -6.94 -5.76
C ARG A 43 13.58 -7.49 -5.96
N LEU A 44 14.30 -6.99 -6.95
CA LEU A 44 15.69 -7.42 -7.15
C LEU A 44 16.57 -7.12 -5.92
N ARG A 45 16.30 -6.00 -5.24
CA ARG A 45 16.89 -5.66 -3.94
C ARG A 45 16.63 -6.74 -2.89
N ASP A 46 15.38 -7.14 -2.71
CA ASP A 46 14.97 -8.15 -1.74
C ASP A 46 15.58 -9.51 -2.08
N ALA A 47 15.58 -9.88 -3.37
CA ALA A 47 16.19 -11.09 -3.87
C ALA A 47 17.71 -11.12 -3.60
N ALA A 48 18.42 -10.02 -3.83
CA ALA A 48 19.86 -9.93 -3.58
C ALA A 48 20.20 -10.17 -2.10
N PHE A 49 19.48 -9.48 -1.19
CA PHE A 49 19.65 -9.71 0.24
C PHE A 49 19.33 -11.16 0.63
N CYS A 50 18.22 -11.71 0.13
CA CYS A 50 17.81 -13.07 0.43
C CYS A 50 18.87 -14.09 -0.04
N CYS A 51 19.42 -13.92 -1.25
CA CYS A 51 20.49 -14.76 -1.77
C CYS A 51 21.74 -14.72 -0.88
N GLU A 52 22.19 -13.54 -0.46
CA GLU A 52 23.36 -13.41 0.44
C GLU A 52 23.15 -14.07 1.81
N ARG A 53 21.91 -14.16 2.28
CA ARG A 53 21.56 -14.72 3.59
C ARG A 53 21.03 -16.14 3.55
N GLY A 54 21.04 -16.79 2.38
CA GLY A 54 20.50 -18.14 2.21
C GLY A 54 18.98 -18.22 2.43
N ILE A 55 18.26 -17.11 2.31
CA ILE A 55 16.81 -17.06 2.42
C ILE A 55 16.22 -17.43 1.06
N ALA A 56 15.34 -18.43 1.02
CA ALA A 56 14.66 -18.82 -0.21
C ALA A 56 13.83 -17.65 -0.79
N PRO A 57 14.07 -17.17 -2.03
CA PRO A 57 13.52 -15.91 -2.55
C PRO A 57 12.00 -15.77 -2.60
N LEU A 58 11.25 -16.86 -2.58
CA LEU A 58 9.77 -16.88 -2.60
C LEU A 58 9.17 -17.39 -1.29
N SER A 59 9.97 -17.51 -0.24
CA SER A 59 9.50 -17.87 1.10
C SER A 59 8.80 -16.70 1.78
N VAL A 60 8.04 -16.99 2.83
CA VAL A 60 7.43 -15.96 3.68
C VAL A 60 8.48 -15.00 4.26
N SER A 61 9.66 -15.52 4.61
CA SER A 61 10.79 -14.73 5.13
C SER A 61 11.42 -13.81 4.07
N ALA A 62 11.23 -14.09 2.78
CA ALA A 62 11.67 -13.23 1.68
C ALA A 62 10.63 -12.17 1.28
N ALA A 63 9.42 -12.21 1.86
CA ALA A 63 8.41 -11.20 1.60
C ALA A 63 8.90 -9.83 2.08
N HIS A 64 8.66 -8.78 1.28
CA HIS A 64 9.11 -7.42 1.60
C HIS A 64 8.70 -6.98 3.01
N SER A 65 7.49 -7.32 3.45
CA SER A 65 7.01 -7.01 4.81
C SER A 65 7.84 -7.67 5.92
N ALA A 66 8.29 -8.91 5.71
CA ALA A 66 9.17 -9.59 6.67
C ALA A 66 10.58 -9.00 6.65
N LEU A 67 11.08 -8.61 5.47
CA LEU A 67 12.38 -7.98 5.33
C LEU A 67 12.44 -6.60 5.99
N THR A 68 11.36 -5.81 5.94
CA THR A 68 11.32 -4.51 6.62
C THR A 68 11.38 -4.60 8.14
N GLU A 69 11.07 -5.76 8.73
CA GLU A 69 11.22 -6.03 10.16
C GLU A 69 12.61 -6.59 10.51
N ASN A 70 13.41 -6.96 9.50
CA ASN A 70 14.76 -7.48 9.68
C ASN A 70 15.77 -6.35 9.83
N GLU A 71 16.40 -6.25 11.01
CA GLU A 71 17.38 -5.20 11.32
C GLU A 71 18.57 -5.19 10.35
N ASP A 72 19.04 -6.37 9.96
CA ASP A 72 20.16 -6.52 9.03
C ASP A 72 19.81 -6.06 7.61
N TYR A 73 18.60 -6.33 7.15
CA TYR A 73 18.09 -5.82 5.87
C TYR A 73 18.04 -4.29 5.87
N ASN A 74 17.54 -3.69 6.96
CA ASN A 74 17.46 -2.24 7.11
C ASN A 74 18.85 -1.60 7.21
N ARG A 75 19.76 -2.18 8.00
CA ARG A 75 21.14 -1.72 8.16
C ARG A 75 21.91 -1.75 6.84
N LEU A 76 21.70 -2.79 6.03
CA LEU A 76 22.38 -2.97 4.74
C LEU A 76 21.60 -2.40 3.56
N ALA A 77 20.56 -1.61 3.82
CA ALA A 77 19.73 -1.00 2.78
C ALA A 77 20.55 -0.31 1.68
N TYR A 78 21.60 0.41 2.07
CA TYR A 78 22.50 1.13 1.17
C TYR A 78 23.25 0.20 0.20
N ARG A 79 23.58 -1.04 0.60
CA ARG A 79 24.29 -2.02 -0.25
C ARG A 79 23.42 -2.52 -1.40
N PHE A 80 22.10 -2.43 -1.25
CA PHE A 80 21.12 -2.92 -2.23
C PHE A 80 20.23 -1.78 -2.82
N GLY A 81 20.47 -0.52 -2.43
CA GLY A 81 20.08 0.74 -3.10
C GLY A 81 19.49 1.78 -2.12
N MET A 82 19.96 3.04 -2.04
CA MET A 82 19.62 4.15 -2.96
C MET A 82 20.79 5.04 -3.45
N ASP A 83 22.01 4.91 -2.92
CA ASP A 83 23.16 5.74 -3.32
C ASP A 83 24.25 4.94 -4.03
N GLY A 84 24.69 5.45 -5.19
CA GLY A 84 25.97 5.16 -5.86
C GLY A 84 26.20 3.78 -6.48
N HIS A 85 25.84 2.66 -5.82
CA HIS A 85 26.48 1.37 -6.12
C HIS A 85 25.53 0.17 -6.26
N VAL A 86 24.31 0.34 -6.80
CA VAL A 86 23.40 -0.81 -6.82
C VAL A 86 22.54 -0.88 -8.08
N ILE A 87 22.67 -2.01 -8.81
CA ILE A 87 21.90 -2.41 -10.00
C ILE A 87 21.64 -1.22 -10.95
N ARG A 88 22.70 -0.49 -11.32
CA ARG A 88 22.64 0.61 -12.30
C ARG A 88 22.76 0.19 -13.76
N ASN A 89 22.87 -1.10 -14.06
CA ASN A 89 22.88 -1.55 -15.46
C ASN A 89 21.49 -1.55 -16.12
N GLY A 90 20.43 -1.20 -15.38
CA GLY A 90 19.13 -0.86 -15.96
C GLY A 90 18.94 0.64 -15.95
N LEU A 91 19.08 1.29 -17.11
CA LEU A 91 18.89 2.74 -17.30
C LEU A 91 17.46 3.25 -17.02
N ALA A 92 16.52 2.37 -16.65
CA ALA A 92 15.15 2.71 -16.29
C ALA A 92 14.68 1.92 -15.08
N ALA A 93 14.10 2.61 -14.10
CA ALA A 93 13.35 1.97 -13.02
C ALA A 93 12.22 1.11 -13.62
N PHE A 94 11.95 -0.06 -13.02
CA PHE A 94 10.85 -0.90 -13.49
C PHE A 94 9.53 -0.10 -13.43
N PRO A 95 8.71 -0.08 -14.50
CA PRO A 95 7.58 0.83 -14.63
C PRO A 95 6.40 0.37 -13.75
N THR A 96 6.44 0.82 -12.50
CA THR A 96 5.43 0.54 -11.47
C THR A 96 4.51 1.74 -11.24
N CYS A 97 3.32 1.49 -10.71
CA CYS A 97 2.38 2.49 -10.21
C CYS A 97 2.18 2.28 -8.70
N THR A 98 1.71 3.32 -8.02
CA THR A 98 1.29 3.18 -6.62
C THR A 98 -0.16 2.71 -6.59
N ALA A 99 -0.46 1.64 -5.86
CA ALA A 99 -1.84 1.23 -5.61
C ALA A 99 -2.20 1.39 -4.15
N VAL A 100 -3.40 1.88 -3.86
CA VAL A 100 -3.95 1.95 -2.51
C VAL A 100 -5.20 1.09 -2.42
N GLU A 101 -5.18 0.09 -1.55
CA GLU A 101 -6.34 -0.70 -1.16
C GLU A 101 -6.95 -0.11 0.11
N PHE A 102 -8.23 0.28 0.03
CA PHE A 102 -9.00 0.76 1.16
C PHE A 102 -10.48 0.39 1.00
N GLY A 103 -11.06 -0.32 1.97
CA GLY A 103 -12.48 -0.68 1.95
C GLY A 103 -12.89 -1.50 0.73
N LYS A 104 -12.08 -2.50 0.35
CA LYS A 104 -12.23 -3.34 -0.86
C LYS A 104 -12.15 -2.59 -2.19
N THR A 105 -11.81 -1.30 -2.16
CA THR A 105 -11.58 -0.50 -3.36
C THR A 105 -10.09 -0.35 -3.58
N VAL A 106 -9.65 -0.53 -4.82
CA VAL A 106 -8.26 -0.30 -5.23
C VAL A 106 -8.20 0.92 -6.12
N TRP A 107 -7.30 1.83 -5.79
CA TRP A 107 -6.97 3.02 -6.57
C TRP A 107 -5.54 2.91 -7.06
N LEU A 108 -5.29 3.20 -8.33
CA LEU A 108 -3.96 3.35 -8.88
C LEU A 108 -3.64 4.83 -9.05
N PHE A 109 -2.39 5.19 -8.78
CA PHE A 109 -1.83 6.53 -8.94
C PHE A 109 -0.61 6.43 -9.84
N SER A 110 -0.49 7.33 -10.81
CA SER A 110 0.72 7.42 -11.65
C SER A 110 1.94 7.82 -10.79
N LYS A 111 3.15 7.52 -11.28
CA LYS A 111 4.42 7.95 -10.65
C LYS A 111 4.94 9.28 -11.22
N ASP A 112 4.01 10.15 -11.61
CA ASP A 112 4.30 11.51 -12.04
C ASP A 112 3.80 12.52 -10.99
N GLN A 113 4.08 13.80 -11.21
CA GLN A 113 3.68 14.87 -10.29
C GLN A 113 2.16 14.94 -10.08
N ALA A 114 1.34 14.59 -11.08
CA ALA A 114 -0.10 14.63 -10.97
C ALA A 114 -0.62 13.47 -10.10
N GLY A 115 -0.08 12.26 -10.29
CA GLY A 115 -0.34 11.09 -9.46
C GLY A 115 0.09 11.29 -8.01
N ASP A 116 1.27 11.87 -7.78
CA ASP A 116 1.76 12.19 -6.43
C ASP A 116 0.84 13.18 -5.71
N LYS A 117 0.38 14.24 -6.41
CA LYS A 117 -0.62 15.19 -5.87
C LYS A 117 -1.94 14.49 -5.54
N ALA A 118 -2.41 13.61 -6.42
CA ALA A 118 -3.65 12.86 -6.20
C ALA A 118 -3.55 11.89 -5.01
N LEU A 119 -2.43 11.18 -4.88
CA LEU A 119 -2.14 10.30 -3.74
C LEU A 119 -2.08 11.09 -2.43
N ASN A 120 -1.39 12.22 -2.43
CA ASN A 120 -1.30 13.09 -1.27
C ASN A 120 -2.68 13.59 -0.84
N LYS A 121 -3.50 14.07 -1.77
CA LYS A 121 -4.89 14.48 -1.48
C LYS A 121 -5.70 13.32 -0.92
N PHE A 122 -5.59 12.12 -1.51
CA PHE A 122 -6.26 10.92 -0.99
C PHE A 122 -5.87 10.64 0.46
N MET A 123 -4.57 10.67 0.78
CA MET A 123 -4.08 10.42 2.14
C MET A 123 -4.54 11.49 3.12
N GLN A 124 -4.48 12.77 2.74
CA GLN A 124 -4.98 13.89 3.54
C GLN A 124 -6.47 13.74 3.86
N GLU A 125 -7.30 13.33 2.89
CA GLU A 125 -8.72 13.08 3.11
C GLU A 125 -8.96 11.91 4.09
N ARG A 126 -8.16 10.84 4.05
CA ARG A 126 -8.27 9.73 5.02
C ARG A 126 -7.90 10.19 6.43
N THR A 127 -6.84 10.97 6.54
CA THR A 127 -6.40 11.56 7.81
C THR A 127 -7.44 12.51 8.41
N ALA A 128 -7.98 13.44 7.62
CA ALA A 128 -8.99 14.39 8.05
C ALA A 128 -10.28 13.71 8.55
N ASN A 129 -10.58 12.52 8.03
CA ASN A 129 -11.77 11.76 8.39
C ASN A 129 -11.49 10.62 9.40
N PHE A 130 -10.25 10.47 9.90
CA PHE A 130 -9.81 9.31 10.68
C PHE A 130 -10.69 8.97 11.88
N PHE A 131 -11.15 9.97 12.65
CA PHE A 131 -11.99 9.74 13.83
C PHE A 131 -13.50 9.76 13.56
N LYS A 132 -13.95 9.95 12.31
CA LYS A 132 -15.37 10.06 11.98
C LYS A 132 -16.08 8.70 12.02
N LYS A 133 -17.29 8.66 12.60
CA LYS A 133 -18.15 7.48 12.86
C LYS A 133 -18.61 6.66 11.64
N LYS A 134 -18.19 6.97 10.40
CA LYS A 134 -18.56 6.11 9.26
C LYS A 134 -17.80 4.79 9.37
N VAL A 135 -18.42 3.68 8.97
CA VAL A 135 -17.73 2.38 8.85
C VAL A 135 -16.48 2.58 8.00
N GLN A 136 -15.31 2.60 8.65
CA GLN A 136 -14.02 2.69 7.98
C GLN A 136 -13.51 1.28 7.71
N SER A 137 -12.70 1.14 6.67
CA SER A 137 -11.88 -0.05 6.50
C SER A 137 -10.97 -0.20 7.71
N GLU A 138 -10.77 -1.42 8.21
CA GLU A 138 -9.84 -1.68 9.32
C GLU A 138 -8.38 -1.44 8.94
N GLU A 139 -8.08 -1.56 7.64
CA GLU A 139 -6.72 -1.42 7.11
C GLU A 139 -6.72 -0.60 5.81
N LEU A 140 -5.68 0.20 5.65
CA LEU A 140 -5.24 0.82 4.41
C LEU A 140 -3.92 0.16 4.02
N ARG A 141 -3.82 -0.29 2.76
CA ARG A 141 -2.59 -0.90 2.25
C ARG A 141 -2.10 -0.14 1.02
N ILE A 142 -0.79 0.10 0.97
CA ILE A 142 -0.13 0.67 -0.20
C ILE A 142 0.72 -0.41 -0.83
N TYR A 143 0.64 -0.50 -2.15
CA TYR A 143 1.38 -1.43 -2.96
C TYR A 143 2.16 -0.68 -4.03
N GLU A 144 3.33 -1.21 -4.35
CA GLU A 144 3.98 -0.93 -5.62
C GLU A 144 3.57 -2.02 -6.61
N VAL A 145 2.70 -1.68 -7.54
CA VAL A 145 2.15 -2.60 -8.54
C VAL A 145 2.85 -2.37 -9.86
N ALA A 146 3.15 -3.44 -10.59
CA ALA A 146 3.70 -3.33 -11.92
C ALA A 146 2.71 -3.84 -12.96
N PRO A 147 1.95 -2.94 -13.61
CA PRO A 147 1.06 -3.34 -14.70
C PRO A 147 1.91 -3.77 -15.88
N LEU A 148 1.92 -5.07 -16.20
CA LEU A 148 2.77 -5.61 -17.26
C LEU A 148 2.35 -5.08 -18.64
N ASP A 149 1.04 -4.84 -18.80
CA ASP A 149 0.46 -4.25 -20.01
C ASP A 149 0.95 -2.80 -20.19
N ALA A 150 1.66 -2.56 -21.29
CA ALA A 150 2.20 -1.25 -21.63
C ALA A 150 1.10 -0.23 -21.93
N VAL A 151 0.03 -0.62 -22.63
CA VAL A 151 -1.09 0.28 -22.96
C VAL A 151 -1.75 0.76 -21.68
N PHE A 152 -1.94 -0.15 -20.71
CA PHE A 152 -2.47 0.21 -19.41
C PHE A 152 -1.60 1.26 -18.70
N ARG A 153 -0.27 1.07 -18.71
CA ARG A 153 0.69 2.01 -18.11
C ARG A 153 0.61 3.40 -18.73
N PHE A 154 0.48 3.50 -20.06
CA PHE A 154 0.38 4.78 -20.75
C PHE A 154 -0.99 5.44 -20.65
N SER A 155 -2.05 4.67 -20.41
CA SER A 155 -3.41 5.19 -20.26
C SER A 155 -3.74 5.75 -18.87
N LEU A 156 -2.91 5.42 -17.87
CA LEU A 156 -3.09 5.91 -16.50
C LEU A 156 -2.80 7.42 -16.47
N LYS A 157 -3.85 8.21 -16.21
CA LYS A 157 -3.74 9.64 -15.87
C LYS A 157 -3.27 9.77 -14.41
N ASP A 158 -3.70 10.81 -13.70
CA ASP A 158 -3.36 11.07 -12.31
C ASP A 158 -3.67 9.86 -11.40
N TYR A 159 -4.93 9.40 -11.42
CA TYR A 159 -5.37 8.21 -10.68
C TYR A 159 -6.65 7.62 -11.27
N GLN A 160 -6.90 6.33 -10.99
CA GLN A 160 -8.15 5.67 -11.37
C GLN A 160 -8.49 4.50 -10.44
N LYS A 161 -9.77 4.13 -10.40
CA LYS A 161 -10.21 2.89 -9.74
C LYS A 161 -9.76 1.69 -10.57
N ALA A 162 -9.35 0.61 -9.91
CA ALA A 162 -8.84 -0.59 -10.55
C ALA A 162 -9.40 -1.88 -9.93
N SER A 163 -9.24 -2.99 -10.66
CA SER A 163 -9.56 -4.33 -10.15
C SER A 163 -8.61 -4.71 -9.02
N PRO A 164 -9.10 -5.34 -7.92
CA PRO A 164 -8.24 -5.93 -6.90
C PRO A 164 -7.23 -6.95 -7.42
N ASP A 165 -7.50 -7.60 -8.56
CA ASP A 165 -6.56 -8.54 -9.18
C ASP A 165 -5.21 -7.91 -9.55
N LEU A 166 -5.16 -6.59 -9.77
CA LEU A 166 -3.91 -5.87 -10.01
C LEU A 166 -2.95 -5.95 -8.82
N LEU A 167 -3.46 -6.13 -7.59
CA LEU A 167 -2.61 -6.29 -6.42
C LEU A 167 -1.76 -7.57 -6.48
N LYS A 168 -2.20 -8.58 -7.24
CA LYS A 168 -1.41 -9.81 -7.51
C LYS A 168 -0.15 -9.52 -8.33
N TYR A 169 -0.04 -8.33 -8.92
CA TYR A 169 1.12 -7.84 -9.67
C TYR A 169 1.96 -6.84 -8.86
N GLY A 170 1.72 -6.73 -7.56
CA GLY A 170 2.41 -5.78 -6.70
C GLY A 170 2.94 -6.35 -5.41
N ILE A 171 3.74 -5.52 -4.75
CA ILE A 171 4.31 -5.79 -3.42
C ILE A 171 3.69 -4.80 -2.46
N CYS A 172 3.11 -5.29 -1.37
CA CYS A 172 2.63 -4.44 -0.29
C CYS A 172 3.82 -3.80 0.41
N THR A 173 3.90 -2.47 0.37
CA THR A 173 4.96 -1.68 1.00
C THR A 173 4.53 -1.08 2.32
N VAL A 174 3.23 -0.87 2.48
CA VAL A 174 2.66 -0.27 3.69
C VAL A 174 1.40 -1.02 4.08
N ARG A 175 1.34 -1.35 5.36
CA ARG A 175 0.12 -1.73 6.08
C ARG A 175 -0.14 -0.68 7.15
N GLN A 176 -1.31 -0.08 7.10
CA GLN A 176 -1.75 0.95 8.02
C GLN A 176 -3.06 0.52 8.64
N GLU A 177 -3.03 0.18 9.93
CA GLU A 177 -4.25 0.01 10.71
C GLU A 177 -4.99 1.34 10.82
N MET A 178 -6.31 1.28 10.66
CA MET A 178 -7.20 2.42 10.63
C MET A 178 -8.17 2.44 11.82
N THR A 179 -7.98 1.53 12.79
CA THR A 179 -8.64 1.60 14.10
C THR A 179 -8.33 2.94 14.76
N SER A 180 -9.35 3.58 15.34
CA SER A 180 -9.35 4.96 15.83
C SER A 180 -8.54 5.19 17.12
N THR A 181 -7.30 4.72 17.16
CA THR A 181 -6.35 4.95 18.26
C THR A 181 -5.44 6.14 17.95
N LEU A 182 -4.90 6.78 18.98
CA LEU A 182 -3.95 7.87 18.82
C LEU A 182 -2.67 7.41 18.11
N ARG A 183 -2.20 6.19 18.43
CA ARG A 183 -1.05 5.57 17.78
C ARG A 183 -1.24 5.43 16.27
N ASN A 184 -2.40 4.92 15.84
CA ASN A 184 -2.68 4.71 14.43
C ASN A 184 -2.89 6.02 13.68
N PHE A 185 -3.53 7.01 14.32
CA PHE A 185 -3.63 8.37 13.78
C PHE A 185 -2.26 9.00 13.56
N ASN A 186 -1.37 8.95 14.55
CA ASN A 186 -0.02 9.50 14.45
C ASN A 186 0.81 8.78 13.37
N ARG A 187 0.69 7.45 13.27
CA ARG A 187 1.30 6.67 12.19
C ARG A 187 0.83 7.11 10.80
N LEU A 188 -0.47 7.37 10.64
CA LEU A 188 -1.04 7.87 9.39
C LEU A 188 -0.56 9.31 9.09
N MET A 189 -0.56 10.20 10.08
CA MET A 189 -0.05 11.57 9.96
C MET A 189 1.40 11.63 9.48
N ASN A 190 2.26 10.76 10.03
CA ASN A 190 3.68 10.70 9.67
C ASN A 190 3.94 10.19 8.24
N ARG A 191 2.91 9.72 7.53
CA ARG A 191 3.01 9.29 6.13
C ARG A 191 2.67 10.39 5.13
N LEU A 192 2.09 11.51 5.59
CA LEU A 192 1.82 12.63 4.72
C LEU A 192 3.14 13.31 4.32
N SER A 193 3.25 13.76 3.07
CA SER A 193 4.39 14.57 2.64
C SER A 193 4.51 15.88 3.44
N GLU A 194 3.39 16.40 3.92
CA GLU A 194 3.32 17.60 4.75
C GLU A 194 2.41 17.33 5.95
N ARG A 195 2.87 17.72 7.14
CA ARG A 195 2.09 17.56 8.36
C ARG A 195 0.96 18.60 8.37
N LEU A 196 -0.28 18.14 8.36
CA LEU A 196 -1.44 19.00 8.44
C LEU A 196 -1.67 19.50 9.88
N PRO A 197 -2.20 20.73 10.06
CA PRO A 197 -2.75 21.14 11.34
C PRO A 197 -3.93 20.24 11.71
N LEU A 198 -4.13 20.02 13.00
CA LEU A 198 -5.29 19.29 13.48
C LEU A 198 -6.56 20.12 13.23
N THR A 199 -7.65 19.45 12.88
CA THR A 199 -8.98 20.07 12.94
C THR A 199 -9.44 20.20 14.38
N GLY A 200 -10.35 21.12 14.68
CA GLY A 200 -10.88 21.24 16.06
C GLY A 200 -11.51 19.95 16.60
N GLU A 201 -12.09 19.11 15.73
CA GLU A 201 -12.55 17.76 16.12
C GLU A 201 -11.37 16.85 16.47
N GLN A 202 -10.30 16.83 15.66
CA GLN A 202 -9.11 16.05 15.95
C GLN A 202 -8.41 16.52 17.23
N GLU A 203 -8.31 17.82 17.50
CA GLU A 203 -7.73 18.35 18.73
C GLU A 203 -8.46 17.86 19.98
N GLN A 204 -9.80 17.88 19.95
CA GLN A 204 -10.63 17.34 21.04
C GLN A 204 -10.39 15.85 21.25
N VAL A 205 -10.37 15.07 20.17
CA VAL A 205 -10.15 13.61 20.23
C VAL A 205 -8.76 13.29 20.75
N VAL A 206 -7.72 13.95 20.23
CA VAL A 206 -6.32 13.78 20.64
C VAL A 206 -6.16 14.16 22.12
N SER A 207 -6.76 15.27 22.56
CA SER A 207 -6.75 15.67 23.98
C SER A 207 -7.33 14.60 24.91
N VAL A 208 -8.45 13.98 24.53
CA VAL A 208 -9.06 12.88 25.28
C VAL A 208 -8.14 11.65 25.29
N LEU A 209 -7.58 11.27 24.13
CA LEU A 209 -6.76 10.06 24.01
C LEU A 209 -5.38 10.19 24.65
N ASN A 210 -4.82 11.40 24.78
CA ASN A 210 -3.52 11.63 25.43
C ASN A 210 -3.49 11.18 26.89
N SER A 211 -4.64 11.16 27.57
CA SER A 211 -4.77 10.69 28.95
C SER A 211 -5.01 9.17 29.07
N ARG A 212 -5.01 8.44 27.94
CA ARG A 212 -5.35 7.01 27.87
C ARG A 212 -4.15 6.20 27.37
N PRO A 213 -4.15 4.87 27.57
CA PRO A 213 -3.13 4.00 26.97
C PRO A 213 -3.09 4.15 25.45
N ASP A 214 -1.91 4.00 24.83
CA ASP A 214 -1.68 4.21 23.38
C ASP A 214 -2.63 3.46 22.44
N LYS A 215 -3.10 2.28 22.86
CA LYS A 215 -4.02 1.42 22.10
C LYS A 215 -5.50 1.67 22.42
N ALA A 216 -5.81 2.65 23.27
CA ALA A 216 -7.19 2.98 23.59
C ALA A 216 -7.91 3.47 22.34
N GLU A 217 -9.01 2.80 22.01
CA GLU A 217 -9.84 3.18 20.88
C GLU A 217 -10.71 4.39 21.22
N TYR A 218 -10.82 5.30 20.27
CA TYR A 218 -11.79 6.37 20.37
C TYR A 218 -13.18 5.83 20.07
N GLN A 219 -13.96 5.63 21.14
CA GLN A 219 -15.40 5.47 21.05
C GLN A 219 -16.05 6.85 21.12
N ALA A 220 -16.50 7.33 19.98
CA ALA A 220 -17.10 8.65 19.89
C ALA A 220 -18.37 8.70 20.75
N VAL A 221 -18.26 9.39 21.89
CA VAL A 221 -19.31 9.54 22.91
C VAL A 221 -20.63 9.84 22.19
N ALA A 222 -21.61 8.94 22.32
CA ALA A 222 -22.98 9.28 21.94
C ALA A 222 -23.32 10.52 22.75
N LYS A 223 -23.67 11.64 22.07
CA LYS A 223 -24.18 12.81 22.77
C LYS A 223 -25.43 12.37 23.52
N THR A 224 -25.29 11.94 24.77
CA THR A 224 -26.40 11.83 25.70
C THR A 224 -26.83 13.27 25.94
N GLY A 225 -27.93 13.66 25.29
CA GLY A 225 -28.60 14.91 25.56
C GLY A 225 -28.89 15.04 27.06
N PRO A 226 -29.01 16.27 27.58
CA PRO A 226 -29.14 16.48 29.01
C PRO A 226 -30.36 15.71 29.53
N PHE A 227 -30.14 14.87 30.54
CA PHE A 227 -31.19 14.22 31.32
C PHE A 227 -32.15 15.30 31.82
N LYS A 228 -33.33 15.41 31.19
CA LYS A 228 -34.45 16.15 31.79
C LYS A 228 -34.90 15.38 33.01
N LYS A 229 -34.57 15.89 34.21
CA LYS A 229 -35.27 15.50 35.45
C LYS A 229 -36.76 15.75 35.23
N LYS A 230 -37.56 14.69 35.19
CA LYS A 230 -39.01 14.81 35.38
C LYS A 230 -39.23 15.14 36.85
N GLU A 231 -39.53 16.40 37.15
CA GLU A 231 -40.20 16.75 38.40
C GLU A 231 -41.57 16.04 38.39
N GLN A 232 -41.75 15.09 39.31
CA GLN A 232 -43.06 14.58 39.66
C GLN A 232 -43.69 15.56 40.65
N SER A 233 -44.59 16.40 40.15
CA SER A 233 -45.48 17.18 41.01
C SER A 233 -46.53 16.25 41.61
N ILE A 234 -46.44 16.02 42.92
CA ILE A 234 -47.49 15.39 43.71
C ILE A 234 -48.63 16.42 43.84
N LYS A 235 -49.84 16.07 43.38
CA LYS A 235 -51.05 16.82 43.73
C LYS A 235 -51.55 16.34 45.10
N LEU A 236 -51.73 17.29 46.02
CA LEU A 236 -52.48 17.12 47.27
C LEU A 236 -53.95 16.79 46.98
#